data_AF-A0AAN2XCC4-F1
#
_entry.id   AF-A0AAN2XCC4-F1
#
_cell.length_a   1.000
_cell.length_b   1.000
_cell.length_c   1.000
_cell.angle_alpha   90.00
_cell.angle_beta   90.00
_cell.angle_gamma   90.00
#
_symmetry.space_group_name_H-M   'P 1'
#
loop_
_entity.id
_entity.type
_entity.pdbx_description
1 polymer ?
#
loop_
_entity_poly.entity_id
_entity_poly.type
_entity_poly.pdbx_seq_one_letter_code
_entity_poly.pdbx_strand_id
1 'polypeptide(L)'
;MSIVVEQLVMKDTGERWGSPYLLEQLKKNVATTTADFVIVCSRSDQNILSQMQDYLARFADNMVGADIHLFNQNPLFVQHLRKLPNEDSYEMTDTLQFLEETIPNPTSTYLERDPHMLLEEMGQYILYNVAFLKAYFEKAESTHELINIFHQANMIWKHSVLEETKKNEEKMKVPDNYLINDMVDCWSYYRNLENKYTSLSLELLDFDKNLFNYLIRTKLGPIFQKKLMAEDLTDAVDAIDALTVFLETNNKRLVSELVSLGYFYIQVPVKEYSNWGNNKQFGTAYLKFLKVLFDKMHYQTKQYYLSYYRRATNAVYKAVGLNSLNPIAKSYKLYY
;
A
#
# COMPACT_ATOMS: atom_id res chain seq x y z
N MET A 1 -8.77 -31.67 12.35
CA MET A 1 -9.41 -31.69 11.02
C MET A 1 -8.51 -30.90 10.09
N SER A 2 -8.40 -31.26 8.81
CA SER A 2 -7.64 -30.46 7.84
C SER A 2 -8.48 -29.24 7.46
N ILE A 3 -7.91 -28.04 7.58
CA ILE A 3 -8.55 -26.80 7.11
C ILE A 3 -8.54 -26.82 5.58
N VAL A 4 -9.69 -26.52 4.96
CA VAL A 4 -9.84 -26.43 3.51
C VAL A 4 -9.97 -24.96 3.09
N VAL A 5 -9.15 -24.55 2.13
CA VAL A 5 -9.17 -23.21 1.53
C VAL A 5 -9.55 -23.29 0.07
N GLU A 6 -10.48 -22.43 -0.35
CA GLU A 6 -10.85 -22.25 -1.76
C GLU A 6 -10.49 -20.84 -2.24
N GLN A 7 -9.89 -20.74 -3.43
CA GLN A 7 -9.61 -19.47 -4.08
C GLN A 7 -10.71 -19.14 -5.09
N LEU A 8 -11.47 -18.09 -4.80
CA LEU A 8 -12.56 -17.60 -5.64
C LEU A 8 -12.03 -16.51 -6.58
N VAL A 9 -11.73 -16.90 -7.82
CA VAL A 9 -11.26 -15.97 -8.86
C VAL A 9 -12.45 -15.24 -9.47
N MET A 10 -12.66 -14.00 -9.05
CA MET A 10 -13.81 -13.17 -9.43
C MET A 10 -13.35 -11.89 -10.10
N LYS A 11 -13.95 -11.55 -11.25
CA LYS A 11 -13.74 -10.26 -11.90
C LYS A 11 -14.81 -9.29 -11.42
N ASP A 12 -14.39 -8.21 -10.78
CA ASP A 12 -15.30 -7.11 -10.49
C ASP A 12 -15.57 -6.35 -11.80
N THR A 13 -16.84 -6.13 -12.10
CA THR A 13 -17.27 -5.33 -13.25
C THR A 13 -17.68 -3.91 -12.86
N GLY A 14 -17.59 -3.57 -11.57
CA GLY A 14 -17.78 -2.22 -11.07
C GLY A 14 -16.61 -1.29 -11.40
N GLU A 15 -16.79 0.00 -11.13
CA GLU A 15 -15.72 1.00 -11.31
C GLU A 15 -14.52 0.77 -10.38
N ARG A 16 -14.77 0.16 -9.22
CA ARG A 16 -13.78 -0.13 -8.18
C ARG A 16 -14.07 -1.49 -7.56
N TRP A 17 -13.00 -2.12 -7.07
CA TRP A 17 -13.06 -3.40 -6.36
C TRP A 17 -13.94 -3.30 -5.11
N GLY A 18 -14.70 -4.35 -4.87
CA GLY A 18 -15.63 -4.38 -3.75
C GLY A 18 -17.02 -3.83 -4.07
N SER A 19 -17.38 -3.81 -5.36
CA SER A 19 -18.69 -3.36 -5.80
C SER A 19 -19.81 -4.30 -5.35
N PRO A 20 -21.09 -3.86 -5.42
CA PRO A 20 -22.24 -4.73 -5.20
C PRO A 20 -22.28 -5.96 -6.10
N TYR A 21 -21.73 -5.85 -7.32
CA TYR A 21 -21.63 -7.00 -8.22
C TYR A 21 -20.69 -8.07 -7.66
N LEU A 22 -19.51 -7.66 -7.18
CA LEU A 22 -18.55 -8.59 -6.57
C LEU A 22 -19.17 -9.28 -5.35
N LEU A 23 -19.93 -8.55 -4.53
CA LEU A 23 -20.53 -9.14 -3.33
C LEU A 23 -21.67 -10.11 -3.63
N GLU A 24 -22.46 -9.85 -4.67
CA GLU A 24 -23.44 -10.82 -5.14
C GLU A 24 -22.79 -12.10 -5.68
N GLN A 25 -21.63 -11.99 -6.35
CA GLN A 25 -20.86 -13.17 -6.75
C GLN A 25 -20.33 -13.92 -5.53
N LEU A 26 -19.74 -13.21 -4.56
CA LEU A 26 -19.22 -13.81 -3.35
C LEU A 26 -20.33 -14.55 -2.58
N LYS A 27 -21.50 -13.93 -2.43
CA LYS A 27 -22.68 -14.54 -1.79
C LYS A 27 -23.07 -15.86 -2.44
N LYS A 28 -23.14 -15.91 -3.77
CA LYS A 28 -23.49 -17.13 -4.52
C LYS A 28 -22.47 -18.24 -4.30
N ASN A 29 -21.17 -17.93 -4.36
CA ASN A 29 -20.12 -18.92 -4.15
C ASN A 29 -20.07 -19.43 -2.70
N VAL A 30 -20.23 -18.52 -1.72
CA VAL A 30 -20.26 -18.84 -0.28
C VAL A 30 -21.44 -19.76 0.06
N ALA A 31 -22.59 -19.61 -0.62
CA ALA A 31 -23.75 -20.46 -0.40
C ALA A 31 -23.50 -21.93 -0.80
N THR A 32 -22.62 -22.18 -1.77
CA THR A 32 -22.36 -23.52 -2.32
C THR A 32 -21.06 -24.14 -1.86
N THR A 33 -20.11 -23.36 -1.35
CA THR A 33 -18.81 -23.88 -0.93
C THR A 33 -18.90 -24.72 0.36
N THR A 34 -18.02 -25.72 0.41
CA THR A 34 -17.76 -26.58 1.59
C THR A 34 -16.41 -26.27 2.24
N ALA A 35 -15.65 -25.30 1.72
CA ALA A 35 -14.39 -24.86 2.32
C ALA A 35 -14.62 -24.18 3.67
N ASP A 36 -13.60 -24.22 4.53
CA ASP A 36 -13.59 -23.50 5.81
C ASP A 36 -13.29 -22.02 5.61
N PHE A 37 -12.41 -21.70 4.65
CA PHE A 37 -12.02 -20.35 4.29
C PHE A 37 -12.05 -20.13 2.78
N VAL A 38 -12.27 -18.87 2.39
CA VAL A 38 -12.20 -18.43 1.00
C VAL A 38 -11.26 -17.25 0.82
N ILE A 39 -10.57 -17.22 -0.31
CA ILE A 39 -9.82 -16.06 -0.81
C ILE A 39 -10.60 -15.45 -1.96
N VAL A 40 -10.72 -14.11 -1.97
CA VAL A 40 -11.41 -13.37 -3.04
C VAL A 40 -10.39 -12.55 -3.81
N CYS A 41 -10.10 -12.93 -5.05
CA CYS A 41 -9.03 -12.33 -5.84
C CYS A 41 -9.42 -12.22 -7.31
N SER A 42 -8.84 -11.24 -8.02
CA SER A 42 -9.10 -11.07 -9.46
C SER A 42 -8.29 -11.99 -10.35
N ARG A 43 -7.21 -12.57 -9.81
CA ARG A 43 -6.35 -13.56 -10.46
C ARG A 43 -5.94 -14.62 -9.46
N SER A 44 -5.73 -15.84 -9.95
CA SER A 44 -5.19 -16.93 -9.13
C SER A 44 -3.69 -16.74 -8.96
N ASP A 45 -3.23 -16.86 -7.72
CA ASP A 45 -1.82 -17.03 -7.38
C ASP A 45 -1.67 -18.32 -6.56
N GLN A 46 -1.03 -19.32 -7.17
CA GLN A 46 -0.86 -20.64 -6.57
C GLN A 46 0.26 -20.67 -5.54
N ASN A 47 1.26 -19.79 -5.65
CA ASN A 47 2.37 -19.74 -4.69
C ASN A 47 1.87 -19.19 -3.36
N ILE A 48 1.11 -18.08 -3.39
CA ILE A 48 0.48 -17.52 -2.19
C ILE A 48 -0.45 -18.54 -1.53
N LEU A 49 -1.31 -19.19 -2.33
CA LEU A 49 -2.23 -20.20 -1.83
C LEU A 49 -1.48 -21.36 -1.16
N SER A 50 -0.40 -21.84 -1.77
CA SER A 50 0.41 -22.93 -1.21
C SER A 50 1.08 -22.55 0.11
N GLN A 51 1.64 -21.34 0.19
CA GLN A 51 2.23 -20.83 1.44
C GLN A 51 1.20 -20.65 2.55
N MET A 52 0.00 -20.16 2.21
CA MET A 52 -1.11 -20.09 3.16
C MET A 52 -1.51 -21.49 3.62
N GLN A 53 -1.63 -22.46 2.72
CA GLN A 53 -1.98 -23.84 3.07
C GLN A 53 -0.92 -24.51 3.96
N ASP A 54 0.37 -24.31 3.70
CA ASP A 54 1.46 -24.79 4.56
C ASP A 54 1.40 -24.15 5.95
N TYR A 55 1.13 -22.85 6.04
CA TYR A 55 0.89 -22.16 7.31
C TYR A 55 -0.28 -22.78 8.10
N LEU A 56 -1.43 -22.96 7.45
CA LEU A 56 -2.63 -23.52 8.06
C LEU A 56 -2.43 -24.96 8.55
N ALA A 57 -1.65 -25.76 7.81
CA ALA A 57 -1.32 -27.13 8.18
C ALA A 57 -0.43 -27.19 9.44
N ARG A 58 0.49 -26.23 9.60
CA ARG A 58 1.39 -26.16 10.76
C ARG A 58 0.74 -25.54 11.98
N PHE A 59 -0.18 -24.59 11.80
CA PHE A 59 -0.74 -23.76 12.86
C PHE A 59 -2.26 -23.64 12.80
N ALA A 60 -2.97 -24.77 12.69
CA ALA A 60 -4.43 -24.79 12.59
C ALA A 60 -5.14 -24.09 13.76
N ASP A 61 -4.58 -24.15 14.96
CA ASP A 61 -5.14 -23.50 16.15
C ASP A 61 -5.13 -21.96 16.03
N ASN A 62 -4.21 -21.40 15.23
CA ASN A 62 -4.10 -19.96 14.94
C ASN A 62 -5.12 -19.47 13.92
N MET A 63 -6.09 -20.31 13.56
CA MET A 63 -7.19 -19.97 12.66
C MET A 63 -8.54 -19.88 13.36
N VAL A 64 -8.58 -20.18 14.66
CA VAL A 64 -9.81 -20.18 15.44
C VAL A 64 -10.05 -18.81 16.06
N GLY A 65 -11.22 -18.21 15.80
CA GLY A 65 -11.71 -17.06 16.54
C GLY A 65 -11.67 -15.72 15.81
N ALA A 66 -10.97 -15.62 14.67
CA ALA A 66 -11.08 -14.46 13.79
C ALA A 66 -12.03 -14.73 12.61
N ASP A 67 -12.68 -13.65 12.17
CA ASP A 67 -13.58 -13.66 11.01
C ASP A 67 -12.79 -13.51 9.70
N ILE A 68 -11.66 -12.80 9.77
CA ILE A 68 -10.80 -12.48 8.63
C ILE A 68 -9.34 -12.62 9.05
N HIS A 69 -8.51 -13.16 8.17
CA HIS A 69 -7.06 -13.25 8.34
C HIS A 69 -6.35 -12.53 7.18
N LEU A 70 -5.47 -11.59 7.50
CA LEU A 70 -4.61 -10.87 6.57
C LEU A 70 -3.18 -11.39 6.67
N PHE A 71 -2.64 -11.85 5.55
CA PHE A 71 -1.28 -12.36 5.47
C PHE A 71 -0.35 -11.28 4.89
N ASN A 72 0.72 -10.99 5.59
CA ASN A 72 1.70 -9.97 5.27
C ASN A 72 3.08 -10.59 5.05
N GLN A 73 3.95 -9.82 4.40
CA GLN A 73 5.35 -10.18 4.20
C GLN A 73 6.07 -10.40 5.54
N ASN A 74 6.81 -11.49 5.63
CA ASN A 74 7.54 -11.86 6.82
C ASN A 74 8.78 -10.96 7.05
N PRO A 75 8.92 -10.29 8.21
CA PRO A 75 10.07 -9.44 8.49
C PRO A 75 11.40 -10.20 8.59
N LEU A 76 11.41 -11.44 9.08
CA LEU A 76 12.61 -12.29 9.12
C LEU A 76 13.09 -12.60 7.72
N PHE A 77 12.16 -12.94 6.83
CA PHE A 77 12.43 -13.14 5.42
C PHE A 77 13.03 -11.87 4.78
N VAL A 78 12.43 -10.70 5.03
CA VAL A 78 12.97 -9.42 4.54
C VAL A 78 14.38 -9.15 5.07
N GLN A 79 14.65 -9.48 6.33
CA GLN A 79 16.00 -9.36 6.91
C GLN A 79 17.00 -10.33 6.27
N HIS A 80 16.56 -11.56 5.97
CA HIS A 80 17.38 -12.54 5.27
C HIS A 80 17.78 -12.02 3.88
N LEU A 81 16.80 -11.54 3.09
CA LEU A 81 17.06 -10.97 1.77
C LEU A 81 18.06 -9.81 1.79
N ARG A 82 18.02 -8.95 2.82
CA ARG A 82 18.97 -7.83 2.96
C ARG A 82 20.41 -8.28 3.25
N LYS A 83 20.60 -9.50 3.73
CA LYS A 83 21.90 -10.09 4.03
C LYS A 83 22.43 -10.95 2.88
N LEU A 84 21.59 -11.28 1.90
CA LEU A 84 22.03 -11.99 0.71
C LEU A 84 23.07 -11.14 -0.05
N PRO A 85 24.17 -11.76 -0.52
CA PRO A 85 25.05 -11.14 -1.50
C PRO A 85 24.25 -10.60 -2.69
N ASN A 86 24.69 -9.49 -3.29
CA ASN A 86 23.96 -8.82 -4.39
C ASN A 86 23.68 -9.72 -5.61
N GLU A 87 24.43 -10.81 -5.77
CA GLU A 87 24.32 -11.75 -6.88
C GLU A 87 23.40 -12.95 -6.56
N ASP A 88 23.10 -13.16 -5.27
CA ASP A 88 22.26 -14.27 -4.83
C ASP A 88 20.79 -13.85 -4.82
N SER A 89 19.91 -14.75 -5.26
CA SER A 89 18.47 -14.56 -5.13
C SER A 89 17.82 -15.72 -4.42
N TYR A 90 16.88 -15.41 -3.53
CA TYR A 90 16.04 -16.40 -2.90
C TYR A 90 15.08 -17.02 -3.91
N GLU A 91 15.12 -18.34 -4.02
CA GLU A 91 14.14 -19.12 -4.77
C GLU A 91 12.93 -19.39 -3.88
N MET A 92 11.75 -18.93 -4.33
CA MET A 92 10.50 -19.20 -3.63
C MET A 92 10.19 -20.68 -3.65
N THR A 93 9.80 -21.21 -2.50
CA THR A 93 9.27 -22.56 -2.37
C THR A 93 7.80 -22.51 -1.99
N ASP A 94 7.06 -23.56 -2.35
CA ASP A 94 5.65 -23.73 -1.99
C ASP A 94 5.45 -23.81 -0.46
N THR A 95 6.49 -24.23 0.25
CA THR A 95 6.56 -24.28 1.72
C THR A 95 7.27 -23.07 2.29
N LEU A 96 6.84 -22.64 3.48
CA LEU A 96 7.48 -21.57 4.24
C LEU A 96 8.76 -22.07 4.94
N GLN A 97 9.86 -21.34 4.73
CA GLN A 97 11.18 -21.59 5.30
C GLN A 97 11.48 -20.70 6.52
N PHE A 98 10.96 -19.47 6.51
CA PHE A 98 11.06 -18.49 7.58
C PHE A 98 9.72 -18.47 8.30
N LEU A 99 9.62 -19.24 9.37
CA LEU A 99 8.47 -19.26 10.27
C LEU A 99 8.97 -19.10 11.69
N GLU A 100 8.56 -18.03 12.34
CA GLU A 100 8.70 -17.87 13.78
C GLU A 100 7.32 -17.45 14.28
N GLU A 101 6.55 -18.41 14.78
CA GLU A 101 5.22 -18.13 15.28
C GLU A 101 5.18 -18.20 16.80
N THR A 102 5.03 -17.05 17.43
CA THR A 102 4.49 -16.91 18.79
C THR A 102 2.98 -16.78 18.72
N ILE A 103 2.28 -17.19 19.78
CA ILE A 103 0.82 -17.07 19.97
C ILE A 103 0.29 -15.78 19.32
N PRO A 104 -0.75 -15.83 18.46
CA PRO A 104 -1.28 -14.66 17.79
C PRO A 104 -1.57 -13.55 18.79
N ASN A 105 -0.95 -12.38 18.61
CA ASN A 105 -1.34 -11.19 19.35
C ASN A 105 -2.55 -10.58 18.63
N PRO A 106 -3.77 -10.73 19.16
CA PRO A 106 -4.95 -10.18 18.51
C PRO A 106 -4.76 -8.67 18.41
N THR A 107 -4.70 -8.17 17.19
CA THR A 107 -4.65 -6.73 16.94
C THR A 107 -5.85 -6.41 16.10
N SER A 108 -6.88 -5.80 16.69
CA SER A 108 -8.02 -5.31 15.94
C SER A 108 -7.53 -4.29 14.92
N THR A 109 -7.66 -4.62 13.63
CA THR A 109 -7.51 -3.63 12.58
C THR A 109 -8.87 -3.05 12.26
N TYR A 110 -9.07 -1.81 12.66
CA TYR A 110 -10.06 -0.97 12.03
C TYR A 110 -9.55 -0.62 10.62
N LEU A 111 -10.46 -0.58 9.64
CA LEU A 111 -10.16 -0.19 8.26
C LEU A 111 -9.39 1.14 8.18
N GLU A 112 -9.55 2.03 9.16
CA GLU A 112 -8.76 3.26 9.32
C GLU A 112 -7.25 3.03 9.33
N ARG A 113 -6.78 1.93 9.94
CA ARG A 113 -5.34 1.63 10.03
C ARG A 113 -4.81 0.96 8.77
N ASP A 114 -5.65 0.19 8.10
CA ASP A 114 -5.25 -0.65 6.96
C ASP A 114 -6.24 -0.53 5.78
N PRO A 115 -6.52 0.69 5.29
CA PRO A 115 -7.55 0.92 4.28
C PRO A 115 -7.20 0.30 2.91
N HIS A 116 -5.91 -0.01 2.72
CA HIS A 116 -5.42 -0.69 1.52
C HIS A 116 -6.01 -2.10 1.35
N MET A 117 -6.53 -2.73 2.42
CA MET A 117 -7.25 -4.02 2.34
C MET A 117 -8.47 -3.99 1.41
N LEU A 118 -9.00 -2.79 1.13
CA LEU A 118 -10.11 -2.57 0.20
C LEU A 118 -9.68 -2.58 -1.27
N LEU A 119 -8.38 -2.65 -1.56
CA LEU A 119 -7.85 -2.60 -2.92
C LEU A 119 -7.77 -4.01 -3.51
N GLU A 120 -8.02 -4.12 -4.82
CA GLU A 120 -8.01 -5.37 -5.58
C GLU A 120 -6.73 -6.18 -5.36
N GLU A 121 -5.58 -5.50 -5.39
CA GLU A 121 -4.28 -6.13 -5.22
C GLU A 121 -4.08 -6.78 -3.85
N MET A 122 -4.92 -6.45 -2.86
CA MET A 122 -4.86 -7.04 -1.53
C MET A 122 -5.71 -8.30 -1.38
N GLY A 123 -6.64 -8.56 -2.31
CA GLY A 123 -7.63 -9.64 -2.18
C GLY A 123 -7.00 -11.02 -2.00
N GLN A 124 -5.88 -11.29 -2.69
CA GLN A 124 -5.15 -12.56 -2.60
C GLN A 124 -4.49 -12.82 -1.23
N TYR A 125 -4.35 -11.79 -0.40
CA TYR A 125 -3.73 -11.88 0.93
C TYR A 125 -4.74 -12.05 2.06
N ILE A 126 -6.04 -12.08 1.74
CA ILE A 126 -7.11 -12.05 2.72
C ILE A 126 -7.89 -13.36 2.66
N LEU A 127 -7.90 -14.05 3.81
CA LEU A 127 -8.67 -15.25 4.06
C LEU A 127 -9.93 -14.90 4.86
N TYR A 128 -11.09 -15.17 4.30
CA TYR A 128 -12.39 -14.95 4.95
C TYR A 128 -12.93 -16.27 5.49
N ASN A 129 -13.38 -16.27 6.75
CA ASN A 129 -14.05 -17.42 7.34
C ASN A 129 -15.44 -17.61 6.69
N VAL A 130 -15.70 -18.80 6.14
CA VAL A 130 -16.95 -19.09 5.42
C VAL A 130 -18.16 -19.06 6.35
N ALA A 131 -18.04 -19.51 7.60
CA ALA A 131 -19.14 -19.49 8.57
C ALA A 131 -19.54 -18.04 8.91
N PHE A 132 -18.55 -17.15 9.06
CA PHE A 132 -18.77 -15.71 9.21
C PHE A 132 -19.48 -15.12 7.99
N LEU A 133 -18.97 -15.38 6.78
CA LEU A 133 -19.58 -14.86 5.55
C LEU A 133 -21.04 -15.34 5.37
N LYS A 134 -21.32 -16.62 5.68
CA LYS A 134 -22.69 -17.16 5.65
C LYS A 134 -23.61 -16.38 6.61
N ALA A 135 -23.18 -16.23 7.87
CA ALA A 135 -23.94 -15.49 8.88
C ALA A 135 -24.14 -14.00 8.51
N TYR A 136 -23.15 -13.38 7.86
CA TYR A 136 -23.25 -12.02 7.32
C TYR A 136 -24.32 -11.92 6.22
N PHE A 137 -24.26 -12.79 5.21
CA PHE A 137 -25.17 -12.74 4.06
C PHE A 137 -26.62 -13.15 4.38
N GLU A 138 -26.85 -13.89 5.47
CA GLU A 138 -28.19 -14.19 5.99
C GLU A 138 -28.88 -12.94 6.57
N LYS A 139 -28.12 -12.01 7.15
CA LYS A 139 -28.65 -10.82 7.84
C LYS A 139 -28.70 -9.57 6.96
N ALA A 140 -27.91 -9.52 5.90
CA ALA A 140 -27.71 -8.28 5.14
C ALA A 140 -28.87 -7.98 4.18
N GLU A 141 -29.46 -6.77 4.30
CA GLU A 141 -30.79 -6.47 3.72
C GLU A 141 -30.82 -5.94 2.27
N SER A 142 -29.72 -5.56 1.60
CA SER A 142 -29.66 -5.42 0.10
C SER A 142 -28.50 -4.60 -0.48
N THR A 143 -27.84 -3.71 0.28
CA THR A 143 -26.76 -2.88 -0.27
C THR A 143 -25.41 -3.36 0.24
N HIS A 144 -24.68 -4.03 -0.66
CA HIS A 144 -23.48 -4.77 -0.31
C HIS A 144 -22.27 -4.13 -0.98
N GLU A 145 -21.39 -3.49 -0.20
CA GLU A 145 -20.02 -3.15 -0.62
C GLU A 145 -19.04 -3.98 0.22
N LEU A 146 -17.88 -4.35 -0.32
CA LEU A 146 -16.92 -5.23 0.38
C LEU A 146 -16.49 -4.67 1.74
N ILE A 147 -16.42 -3.34 1.82
CA ILE A 147 -16.13 -2.60 3.05
C ILE A 147 -17.09 -2.99 4.21
N ASN A 148 -18.33 -3.37 3.89
CA ASN A 148 -19.35 -3.75 4.88
C ASN A 148 -18.99 -5.04 5.59
N ILE A 149 -18.32 -5.98 4.90
CA ILE A 149 -17.84 -7.23 5.50
C ILE A 149 -16.80 -6.93 6.57
N PHE A 150 -15.85 -6.03 6.29
CA PHE A 150 -14.84 -5.61 7.26
C PHE A 150 -15.44 -4.87 8.46
N HIS A 151 -16.46 -4.04 8.25
CA HIS A 151 -17.16 -3.35 9.34
C HIS A 151 -18.02 -4.27 10.22
N GLN A 152 -18.45 -5.42 9.71
CA GLN A 152 -19.22 -6.41 10.46
C GLN A 152 -18.34 -7.51 11.08
N ALA A 153 -17.07 -7.59 10.71
CA ALA A 153 -16.13 -8.53 11.30
C ALA A 153 -15.83 -8.13 12.76
N ASN A 154 -15.93 -9.07 13.68
CA ASN A 154 -15.60 -8.85 15.08
C ASN A 154 -14.07 -8.80 15.28
N MET A 155 -13.34 -9.60 14.51
CA MET A 155 -11.89 -9.69 14.65
C MET A 155 -11.20 -10.02 13.33
N ILE A 156 -10.15 -9.25 13.04
CA ILE A 156 -9.24 -9.47 11.92
C ILE A 156 -7.87 -9.81 12.50
N TRP A 157 -7.27 -10.91 12.07
CA TRP A 157 -5.92 -11.32 12.47
C TRP A 157 -4.90 -11.02 11.39
N LYS A 158 -3.72 -10.57 11.81
CA LYS A 158 -2.60 -10.29 10.91
C LYS A 158 -1.48 -11.30 11.15
N HIS A 159 -1.09 -11.97 10.08
CA HIS A 159 -0.01 -12.94 10.07
C HIS A 159 1.15 -12.36 9.26
N SER A 160 2.38 -12.43 9.76
CA SER A 160 3.57 -11.91 9.06
C SER A 160 4.42 -13.07 8.56
N VAL A 161 3.90 -13.81 7.58
CA VAL A 161 4.42 -15.15 7.21
C VAL A 161 4.75 -15.32 5.73
N LEU A 162 4.30 -14.42 4.85
CA LEU A 162 4.54 -14.57 3.40
C LEU A 162 6.00 -14.29 3.05
N GLU A 163 6.56 -15.11 2.17
CA GLU A 163 7.95 -14.97 1.70
C GLU A 163 8.03 -14.30 0.32
N GLU A 164 7.03 -13.52 -0.03
CA GLU A 164 6.98 -12.92 -1.35
C GLU A 164 7.92 -11.74 -1.52
N THR A 165 8.35 -11.52 -2.76
CA THR A 165 9.16 -10.35 -3.13
C THR A 165 8.61 -9.73 -4.38
N LYS A 166 8.92 -8.44 -4.61
CA LYS A 166 8.65 -7.75 -5.88
C LYS A 166 9.23 -8.46 -7.12
N LYS A 167 10.26 -9.30 -6.95
CA LYS A 167 10.86 -10.09 -8.04
C LYS A 167 9.99 -11.31 -8.37
N ASN A 168 9.25 -11.82 -7.40
CA ASN A 168 8.51 -13.08 -7.44
C ASN A 168 6.99 -12.87 -7.51
N GLU A 169 6.48 -11.69 -7.14
CA GLU A 169 5.13 -11.23 -7.45
C GLU A 169 4.99 -11.10 -8.97
N GLU A 170 3.89 -11.60 -9.55
CA GLU A 170 3.42 -11.06 -10.83
C GLU A 170 3.16 -9.58 -10.59
N LYS A 171 4.13 -8.74 -11.00
CA LYS A 171 4.18 -7.28 -10.76
C LYS A 171 2.78 -6.75 -10.51
N MET A 172 2.52 -6.20 -9.32
CA MET A 172 1.45 -5.23 -9.14
C MET A 172 1.57 -4.29 -10.34
N LYS A 173 0.71 -4.46 -11.35
CA LYS A 173 0.81 -3.71 -12.60
C LYS A 173 0.33 -2.33 -12.23
N VAL A 174 1.25 -1.53 -11.70
CA VAL A 174 1.08 -0.10 -11.58
C VAL A 174 0.76 0.36 -12.99
N PRO A 175 -0.44 0.92 -13.23
CA PRO A 175 -0.77 1.45 -14.55
C PRO A 175 0.35 2.40 -14.97
N ASP A 176 0.84 2.31 -16.20
CA ASP A 176 1.99 3.13 -16.64
C ASP A 176 1.75 4.65 -16.48
N ASN A 177 0.47 5.06 -16.38
CA ASN A 177 0.01 6.43 -16.34
C ASN A 177 -0.83 6.80 -15.11
N TYR A 178 -0.63 6.17 -13.95
CA TYR A 178 -1.34 6.57 -12.71
C TYR A 178 -0.96 8.00 -12.28
N LEU A 179 -1.97 8.86 -12.17
CA LEU A 179 -1.85 10.29 -11.86
C LEU A 179 -2.30 10.62 -10.44
N ILE A 180 -2.04 11.87 -10.01
CA ILE A 180 -2.54 12.38 -8.73
C ILE A 180 -4.07 12.31 -8.65
N ASN A 181 -4.77 12.53 -9.77
CA ASN A 181 -6.23 12.47 -9.82
C ASN A 181 -6.72 11.04 -9.60
N ASP A 182 -6.07 10.02 -10.18
CA ASP A 182 -6.42 8.62 -9.92
C ASP A 182 -6.27 8.25 -8.43
N MET A 183 -5.25 8.82 -7.76
CA MET A 183 -5.06 8.67 -6.32
C MET A 183 -6.18 9.33 -5.52
N VAL A 184 -6.54 10.57 -5.85
CA VAL A 184 -7.61 11.31 -5.18
C VAL A 184 -8.97 10.65 -5.43
N ASP A 185 -9.24 10.19 -6.65
CA ASP A 185 -10.48 9.50 -7.01
C ASP A 185 -10.60 8.16 -6.28
N CYS A 186 -9.51 7.40 -6.20
CA CYS A 186 -9.46 6.16 -5.43
C CYS A 186 -9.71 6.41 -3.93
N TRP A 187 -9.04 7.42 -3.35
CA TRP A 187 -9.27 7.81 -1.97
C TRP A 187 -10.71 8.26 -1.76
N SER A 188 -11.23 9.15 -2.59
CA SER A 188 -12.57 9.73 -2.47
C SER A 188 -13.65 8.65 -2.51
N TYR A 189 -13.51 7.68 -3.41
CA TYR A 189 -14.42 6.54 -3.49
C TYR A 189 -14.53 5.81 -2.15
N TYR A 190 -13.44 5.25 -1.63
CA TYR A 190 -13.50 4.48 -0.38
C TYR A 190 -13.77 5.36 0.83
N ARG A 191 -13.32 6.62 0.80
CA ARG A 191 -13.62 7.58 1.86
C ARG A 191 -15.11 7.86 1.99
N ASN A 192 -15.81 8.00 0.86
CA ASN A 192 -17.26 8.19 0.85
C ASN A 192 -18.00 6.97 1.39
N LEU A 193 -17.49 5.76 1.15
CA LEU A 193 -18.06 4.54 1.74
C LEU A 193 -17.82 4.51 3.25
N GLU A 194 -16.60 4.80 3.69
CA GLU A 194 -16.23 4.81 5.10
C GLU A 194 -17.03 5.83 5.93
N ASN A 195 -17.33 7.00 5.35
CA ASN A 195 -18.14 8.03 6.00
C ASN A 195 -19.58 7.59 6.33
N LYS A 196 -20.06 6.47 5.77
CA LYS A 196 -21.36 5.88 6.16
C LYS A 196 -21.32 5.25 7.55
N TYR A 197 -20.13 4.87 8.04
CA TYR A 197 -19.94 4.08 9.25
C TYR A 197 -19.46 4.90 10.46
N THR A 198 -18.88 6.08 10.22
CA THR A 198 -18.41 6.97 11.30
C THR A 198 -18.64 8.44 10.96
N SER A 199 -19.15 9.18 11.93
CA SER A 199 -19.41 10.63 11.84
C SER A 199 -18.31 11.46 12.52
N LEU A 200 -17.34 10.83 13.18
CA LEU A 200 -16.27 11.50 13.92
C LEU A 200 -15.04 11.73 13.03
N SER A 201 -14.89 12.95 12.53
CA SER A 201 -13.79 13.34 11.64
C SER A 201 -12.37 13.16 12.23
N LEU A 202 -12.22 13.01 13.55
CA LEU A 202 -10.92 12.88 14.21
C LEU A 202 -10.31 11.48 14.13
N GLU A 203 -11.13 10.42 14.05
CA GLU A 203 -10.71 9.02 13.98
C GLU A 203 -10.21 8.66 12.57
N LEU A 204 -10.80 9.32 11.57
CA LEU A 204 -10.60 8.99 10.17
C LEU A 204 -9.34 9.57 9.51
N LEU A 205 -8.54 10.35 10.23
CA LEU A 205 -7.26 10.83 9.67
C LEU A 205 -6.30 9.68 9.43
N ASP A 206 -6.37 8.62 10.25
CA ASP A 206 -5.58 7.43 10.04
C ASP A 206 -5.96 6.77 8.69
N PHE A 207 -7.25 6.74 8.34
CA PHE A 207 -7.69 6.25 7.04
C PHE A 207 -7.05 7.05 5.90
N ASP A 208 -7.19 8.38 5.94
CA ASP A 208 -6.69 9.27 4.88
C ASP A 208 -5.19 9.11 4.69
N LYS A 209 -4.42 9.24 5.78
CA LYS A 209 -2.96 9.18 5.72
C LYS A 209 -2.46 7.80 5.31
N ASN A 210 -3.08 6.71 5.77
CA ASN A 210 -2.64 5.36 5.47
C ASN A 210 -2.94 5.01 4.01
N LEU A 211 -4.13 5.38 3.51
CA LEU A 211 -4.49 5.14 2.11
C LEU A 211 -3.59 5.95 1.17
N PHE A 212 -3.41 7.24 1.43
CA PHE A 212 -2.51 8.06 0.60
C PHE A 212 -1.07 7.57 0.66
N ASN A 213 -0.52 7.24 1.83
CA ASN A 213 0.83 6.70 1.91
C ASN A 213 0.97 5.40 1.13
N TYR A 214 -0.02 4.50 1.22
CA TYR A 214 -0.02 3.27 0.44
C TYR A 214 0.01 3.58 -1.06
N LEU A 215 -0.93 4.38 -1.58
CA LEU A 215 -1.05 4.71 -3.01
C LEU A 215 0.18 5.47 -3.53
N ILE A 216 0.76 6.37 -2.73
CA ILE A 216 2.02 7.05 -3.07
C ILE A 216 3.15 6.02 -3.18
N ARG A 217 3.24 5.09 -2.23
CA ARG A 217 4.33 4.12 -2.17
C ARG A 217 4.25 3.07 -3.27
N THR A 218 3.04 2.63 -3.61
CA THR A 218 2.83 1.50 -4.52
C THR A 218 2.52 1.93 -5.95
N LYS A 219 1.95 3.12 -6.17
CA LYS A 219 1.49 3.58 -7.50
C LYS A 219 2.14 4.90 -7.94
N LEU A 220 1.79 6.01 -7.30
CA LEU A 220 2.16 7.35 -7.77
C LEU A 220 3.68 7.60 -7.77
N GLY A 221 4.36 7.31 -6.66
CA GLY A 221 5.80 7.50 -6.51
C GLY A 221 6.63 6.68 -7.51
N PRO A 222 6.38 5.37 -7.68
CA PRO A 222 7.05 4.55 -8.70
C PRO A 222 6.93 5.09 -10.13
N ILE A 223 5.79 5.65 -10.51
CA ILE A 223 5.63 6.24 -11.85
C ILE A 223 6.45 7.50 -12.01
N PHE A 224 6.41 8.39 -11.01
CA PHE A 224 7.26 9.58 -11.03
C PHE A 224 8.75 9.21 -11.13
N GLN A 225 9.19 8.21 -10.35
CA GLN A 225 10.56 7.67 -10.45
C GLN A 225 10.85 7.14 -11.87
N LYS A 226 9.95 6.34 -12.45
CA LYS A 226 10.11 5.78 -13.80
C LYS A 226 10.27 6.89 -14.85
N LYS A 227 9.43 7.92 -14.81
CA LYS A 227 9.49 9.09 -15.71
C LYS A 227 10.82 9.83 -15.57
N LEU A 228 11.27 10.07 -14.33
CA LEU A 228 12.53 10.76 -14.07
C LEU A 228 13.76 9.97 -14.56
N MET A 229 13.76 8.64 -14.35
CA MET A 229 14.84 7.76 -14.82
C MET A 229 14.84 7.56 -16.34
N ALA A 230 13.69 7.73 -17.00
CA ALA A 230 13.55 7.68 -18.45
C ALA A 230 13.81 9.03 -19.13
N GLU A 231 14.21 10.07 -18.39
CA GLU A 231 14.40 11.44 -18.87
C GLU A 231 13.13 12.06 -19.50
N ASP A 232 11.96 11.56 -19.13
CA ASP A 232 10.67 12.14 -19.53
C ASP A 232 10.30 13.31 -18.60
N LEU A 233 11.03 14.41 -18.79
CA LEU A 233 11.01 15.55 -17.87
C LEU A 233 9.75 16.41 -17.99
N THR A 234 9.06 16.40 -19.14
CA THR A 234 7.79 17.11 -19.31
C THR A 234 6.74 16.49 -18.40
N ASP A 235 6.56 15.18 -18.50
CA ASP A 235 5.62 14.43 -17.69
C ASP A 235 6.00 14.42 -16.20
N ALA A 236 7.29 14.45 -15.88
CA ALA A 236 7.77 14.56 -14.51
C ALA A 236 7.48 15.96 -13.90
N VAL A 237 7.55 17.03 -14.72
CA VAL A 237 7.13 18.39 -14.32
C VAL A 237 5.64 18.39 -14.01
N ASP A 238 4.81 17.89 -14.93
CA ASP A 238 3.35 17.87 -14.77
C ASP A 238 2.94 17.09 -13.51
N ALA A 239 3.60 15.96 -13.24
CA ALA A 239 3.37 15.18 -12.03
C ALA A 239 3.74 15.94 -10.75
N ILE A 240 4.87 16.66 -10.73
CA ILE A 240 5.30 17.47 -9.57
C ILE A 240 4.37 18.66 -9.36
N ASP A 241 3.96 19.35 -10.42
CA ASP A 241 3.07 20.50 -10.32
C ASP A 241 1.69 20.07 -9.80
N ALA A 242 1.16 18.97 -10.30
CA ALA A 242 -0.12 18.42 -9.84
C ALA A 242 -0.05 17.98 -8.36
N LEU A 243 1.05 17.34 -7.95
CA LEU A 243 1.30 17.03 -6.54
C LEU A 243 1.45 18.30 -5.69
N THR A 244 2.11 19.34 -6.20
CA THR A 244 2.26 20.62 -5.51
C THR A 244 0.89 21.24 -5.20
N VAL A 245 0.00 21.29 -6.20
CA VAL A 245 -1.38 21.77 -6.02
C VAL A 245 -2.14 20.94 -4.98
N PHE A 246 -1.97 19.62 -5.00
CA PHE A 246 -2.56 18.74 -3.98
C PHE A 246 -2.05 19.08 -2.56
N LEU A 247 -0.74 19.33 -2.38
CA LEU A 247 -0.18 19.69 -1.07
C LEU A 247 -0.61 21.10 -0.61
N GLU A 248 -0.79 22.04 -1.54
CA GLU A 248 -1.26 23.39 -1.24
C GLU A 248 -2.72 23.37 -0.74
N THR A 249 -3.58 22.61 -1.41
CA THR A 249 -5.02 22.52 -1.12
C THR A 249 -5.32 21.72 0.15
N ASN A 250 -4.46 20.78 0.54
CA ASN A 250 -4.65 19.98 1.73
C ASN A 250 -4.09 20.61 3.01
N ASN A 251 -4.68 20.22 4.15
CA ASN A 251 -4.30 20.77 5.45
C ASN A 251 -2.90 20.30 5.88
N LYS A 252 -2.26 21.09 6.76
CA LYS A 252 -0.90 20.83 7.24
C LYS A 252 -0.76 19.46 7.93
N ARG A 253 -1.81 19.03 8.63
CA ARG A 253 -1.82 17.79 9.43
C ARG A 253 -1.69 16.58 8.51
N LEU A 254 -2.54 16.45 7.49
CA LEU A 254 -2.47 15.39 6.50
C LEU A 254 -1.12 15.37 5.78
N VAL A 255 -0.68 16.51 5.22
CA VAL A 255 0.59 16.60 4.48
C VAL A 255 1.79 16.18 5.34
N SER A 256 1.77 16.52 6.63
CA SER A 256 2.82 16.11 7.57
C SER A 256 2.89 14.60 7.76
N GLU A 257 1.82 13.86 7.53
CA GLU A 257 1.79 12.42 7.72
C GLU A 257 2.12 11.62 6.45
N LEU A 258 2.30 12.28 5.30
CA LEU A 258 2.65 11.65 4.02
C LEU A 258 4.13 11.27 3.92
N VAL A 259 4.59 10.41 4.83
CA VAL A 259 5.99 9.95 4.93
C VAL A 259 6.52 9.24 3.67
N SER A 260 5.64 8.70 2.85
CA SER A 260 6.01 8.01 1.60
C SER A 260 6.58 8.97 0.55
N LEU A 261 6.34 10.28 0.67
CA LEU A 261 6.94 11.28 -0.21
C LEU A 261 8.47 11.33 -0.09
N GLY A 262 9.03 10.95 1.07
CA GLY A 262 10.46 11.03 1.33
C GLY A 262 11.33 10.22 0.36
N TYR A 263 10.93 8.99 0.01
CA TYR A 263 11.71 8.20 -0.93
C TYR A 263 11.62 8.77 -2.35
N PHE A 264 10.40 8.85 -2.88
CA PHE A 264 10.17 9.14 -4.30
C PHE A 264 10.39 10.61 -4.68
N TYR A 265 10.20 11.55 -3.76
CA TYR A 265 10.24 12.99 -4.07
C TYR A 265 11.36 13.74 -3.35
N ILE A 266 12.07 13.11 -2.40
CA ILE A 266 13.27 13.69 -1.78
C ILE A 266 14.52 12.90 -2.17
N GLN A 267 14.56 11.59 -1.90
CA GLN A 267 15.76 10.78 -2.14
C GLN A 267 16.03 10.57 -3.64
N VAL A 268 15.02 10.13 -4.41
CA VAL A 268 15.16 9.79 -5.83
C VAL A 268 15.59 11.01 -6.67
N PRO A 269 14.97 12.20 -6.59
CA PRO A 269 15.41 13.32 -7.43
C PRO A 269 16.84 13.76 -7.16
N VAL A 270 17.33 13.67 -5.92
CA VAL A 270 18.73 13.99 -5.61
C VAL A 270 19.69 12.94 -6.21
N LYS A 271 19.31 11.66 -6.20
CA LYS A 271 20.10 10.59 -6.83
C LYS A 271 20.17 10.74 -8.34
N GLU A 272 19.05 11.06 -8.97
CA GLU A 272 18.92 11.16 -10.42
C GLU A 272 19.23 12.57 -10.95
N TYR A 273 19.98 13.39 -10.20
CA TYR A 273 20.27 14.78 -10.58
C TYR A 273 20.95 14.91 -11.94
N SER A 274 21.77 13.93 -12.36
CA SER A 274 22.35 13.89 -13.71
C SER A 274 21.30 13.96 -14.82
N ASN A 275 20.14 13.34 -14.60
CA ASN A 275 19.12 13.13 -15.62
C ASN A 275 18.27 14.39 -15.83
N TRP A 276 18.17 15.26 -14.83
CA TRP A 276 17.32 16.46 -14.88
C TRP A 276 18.01 17.77 -14.55
N GLY A 277 19.24 17.76 -14.02
CA GLY A 277 19.91 18.93 -13.44
C GLY A 277 20.13 20.09 -14.40
N ASN A 278 20.18 19.82 -15.70
CA ASN A 278 20.28 20.82 -16.77
C ASN A 278 18.92 21.35 -17.26
N ASN A 279 17.81 20.72 -16.84
CA ASN A 279 16.47 21.13 -17.21
C ASN A 279 15.95 22.22 -16.25
N LYS A 280 15.92 23.46 -16.74
CA LYS A 280 15.46 24.63 -15.98
C LYS A 280 13.99 24.53 -15.56
N GLN A 281 13.13 23.97 -16.40
CA GLN A 281 11.69 23.85 -16.13
C GLN A 281 11.45 22.90 -14.95
N PHE A 282 12.03 21.70 -15.01
CA PHE A 282 12.00 20.74 -13.90
C PHE A 282 12.61 21.33 -12.63
N GLY A 283 13.79 21.96 -12.73
CA GLY A 283 14.43 22.58 -11.59
C GLY A 283 13.56 23.63 -10.88
N THR A 284 12.83 24.42 -11.65
CA THR A 284 11.91 25.45 -11.14
C THR A 284 10.69 24.82 -10.47
N ALA A 285 10.04 23.86 -11.13
CA ALA A 285 8.90 23.13 -10.58
C ALA A 285 9.27 22.40 -9.29
N TYR A 286 10.45 21.75 -9.27
CA TYR A 286 10.92 21.01 -8.11
C TYR A 286 11.21 21.91 -6.91
N LEU A 287 11.84 23.08 -7.10
CA LEU A 287 12.03 24.05 -6.00
C LEU A 287 10.70 24.57 -5.44
N LYS A 288 9.71 24.84 -6.31
CA LYS A 288 8.35 25.25 -5.89
C LYS A 288 7.70 24.16 -5.04
N PHE A 289 7.72 22.92 -5.51
CA PHE A 289 7.24 21.74 -4.78
C PHE A 289 7.90 21.61 -3.41
N LEU A 290 9.23 21.66 -3.35
CA LEU A 290 9.98 21.50 -2.10
C LEU A 290 9.60 22.59 -1.10
N LYS A 291 9.42 23.84 -1.54
CA LYS A 291 8.98 24.94 -0.68
C LYS A 291 7.63 24.64 -0.05
N VAL A 292 6.63 24.28 -0.86
CA VAL A 292 5.28 23.90 -0.37
C VAL A 292 5.36 22.74 0.61
N LEU A 293 6.10 21.68 0.25
CA LEU A 293 6.25 20.49 1.07
C LEU A 293 6.86 20.83 2.44
N PHE A 294 7.98 21.57 2.47
CA PHE A 294 8.66 21.91 3.72
C PHE A 294 7.89 22.91 4.60
N ASP A 295 7.09 23.79 4.00
CA ASP A 295 6.20 24.72 4.73
C ASP A 295 5.04 23.97 5.41
N LYS A 296 4.50 22.96 4.73
CA LYS A 296 3.40 22.11 5.22
C LYS A 296 3.88 20.97 6.13
N MET A 297 5.15 20.55 6.07
CA MET A 297 5.65 19.47 6.92
C MET A 297 5.87 19.88 8.38
N HIS A 298 5.41 19.03 9.31
CA HIS A 298 5.75 19.10 10.72
C HIS A 298 7.23 18.73 10.97
N TYR A 299 7.77 19.17 12.12
CA TYR A 299 9.16 18.91 12.49
C TYR A 299 9.47 17.41 12.58
N GLN A 300 8.55 16.60 13.12
CA GLN A 300 8.75 15.15 13.26
C GLN A 300 8.91 14.44 11.92
N THR A 301 8.14 14.83 10.90
CA THR A 301 8.25 14.29 9.53
C THR A 301 9.62 14.65 8.92
N LYS A 302 10.12 15.86 9.19
CA LYS A 302 11.48 16.27 8.79
C LYS A 302 12.53 15.40 9.46
N GLN A 303 12.38 15.10 10.75
CA GLN A 303 13.27 14.19 11.47
C GLN A 303 13.21 12.76 10.92
N TYR A 304 12.01 12.27 10.57
CA TYR A 304 11.85 10.98 9.91
C TYR A 304 12.64 10.93 8.59
N TYR A 305 12.49 11.93 7.72
CA TYR A 305 13.29 12.01 6.48
C TYR A 305 14.79 12.10 6.75
N LEU A 306 15.22 12.86 7.75
CA LEU A 306 16.62 12.94 8.12
C LEU A 306 17.18 11.60 8.63
N SER A 307 16.37 10.75 9.26
CA SER A 307 16.78 9.41 9.71
C SER A 307 17.03 8.47 8.53
N TYR A 308 16.09 8.41 7.58
CA TYR A 308 16.13 7.43 6.48
C TYR A 308 16.84 7.93 5.21
N TYR A 309 16.80 9.24 4.95
CA TYR A 309 17.28 9.87 3.71
C TYR A 309 18.22 11.06 3.99
N ARG A 310 18.99 10.97 5.08
CA ARG A 310 19.80 12.05 5.68
C ARG A 310 20.46 13.01 4.68
N ARG A 311 21.20 12.46 3.71
CA ARG A 311 21.99 13.26 2.75
C ARG A 311 21.08 14.05 1.81
N ALA A 312 20.12 13.39 1.18
CA ALA A 312 19.17 14.05 0.29
C ALA A 312 18.32 15.07 1.03
N THR A 313 17.77 14.72 2.21
CA THR A 313 16.95 15.63 3.02
C THR A 313 17.70 16.91 3.40
N ASN A 314 18.96 16.82 3.81
CA ASN A 314 19.78 18.00 4.10
C ASN A 314 20.03 18.85 2.84
N ALA A 315 20.24 18.23 1.69
CA ALA A 315 20.46 18.92 0.43
C ALA A 315 19.22 19.70 0.00
N VAL A 316 18.04 19.04 -0.03
CA VAL A 316 16.79 19.70 -0.42
C VAL A 316 16.39 20.80 0.57
N TYR A 317 16.63 20.61 1.87
CA TYR A 317 16.33 21.62 2.88
C TYR A 317 17.15 22.90 2.67
N LYS A 318 18.46 22.74 2.37
CA LYS A 318 19.34 23.86 2.00
C LYS A 318 18.94 24.48 0.66
N ALA A 319 18.51 23.67 -0.30
CA ALA A 319 18.08 24.14 -1.61
C ALA A 319 16.86 25.08 -1.50
N VAL A 320 15.88 24.73 -0.65
CA VAL A 320 14.73 25.60 -0.35
C VAL A 320 15.18 26.89 0.33
N GLY A 321 16.02 26.80 1.36
CA GLY A 321 16.48 27.99 2.09
C GLY A 321 17.29 28.98 1.25
N LEU A 322 18.07 28.47 0.29
CA LEU A 322 18.88 29.29 -0.63
C LEU A 322 18.16 29.60 -1.95
N ASN A 323 16.95 29.06 -2.16
CA ASN A 323 16.24 29.05 -3.43
C ASN A 323 17.16 28.69 -4.62
N SER A 324 17.93 27.61 -4.46
CA SER A 324 19.01 27.24 -5.39
C SER A 324 19.16 25.73 -5.46
N LEU A 325 19.41 25.19 -6.66
CA LEU A 325 19.70 23.77 -6.86
C LEU A 325 21.14 23.38 -6.49
N ASN A 326 22.02 24.35 -6.22
CA ASN A 326 23.43 24.09 -5.91
C ASN A 326 23.66 23.08 -4.77
N PRO A 327 22.89 23.11 -3.67
CA PRO A 327 23.01 22.09 -2.62
C PRO A 327 22.66 20.68 -3.09
N ILE A 328 21.69 20.52 -3.99
CA ILE A 328 21.31 19.24 -4.59
C ILE A 328 22.42 18.74 -5.50
N ALA A 329 22.91 19.60 -6.42
CA ALA A 329 24.02 19.27 -7.32
C ALA A 329 25.28 18.83 -6.56
N LYS A 330 25.61 19.54 -5.46
CA LYS A 330 26.73 19.20 -4.58
C LYS A 330 26.50 17.86 -3.88
N SER A 331 25.28 17.60 -3.40
CA SER A 331 24.95 16.33 -2.75
C SER A 331 25.01 15.15 -3.69
N TYR A 332 24.55 15.32 -4.94
CA TYR A 332 24.73 14.35 -6.01
C TYR A 332 26.22 14.02 -6.14
N LYS A 333 27.04 14.99 -6.56
CA LYS A 333 28.48 14.81 -6.80
C LYS A 333 29.28 14.16 -5.66
N LEU A 334 28.88 14.38 -4.40
CA LEU A 334 29.61 13.85 -3.24
C LEU A 334 29.21 12.42 -2.84
N TYR A 335 28.01 11.97 -3.21
CA TYR A 335 27.40 10.79 -2.59
C TYR A 335 26.71 9.84 -3.57
N TYR A 336 26.48 10.28 -4.80
CA TYR A 336 25.88 9.53 -5.91
C TYR A 336 26.73 9.76 -7.16
#